data_AF-A0A3N9VDA0-F1
#
_entry.id   AF-A0A3N9VDA0-F1
#
_cell.length_a   1.000
_cell.length_b   1.000
_cell.length_c   1.000
_cell.angle_alpha   90.00
_cell.angle_beta   90.00
_cell.angle_gamma   90.00
#
_symmetry.space_group_name_H-M   'P 1'
#
loop_
_entity.id
_entity.type
_entity.pdbx_description
1 polymer ?
#
loop_
_entity_poly.entity_id
_entity_poly.type
_entity_poly.pdbx_seq_one_letter_code
_entity_poly.pdbx_strand_id
1 'polypeptide(L)'
;MFVKNLGTLDRLFRVILAEICLIIAFFWVAVDWQIPLYLITLVLLFQAATGNCGLYNLLGWNSCETIKRKDKNLKAAFVVVALFLAAAGVYASIALTTNAFHEDLRRVDEPYSLALNYSGQGDLNATRLQQADLMKAFGSFQNKYSQYQPFIVKSNGNFTSDMRETSSAISSSSECLNRSNLACAHRELLKAEPILQKWMQVK
;
A
#
# COMPACT_ATOMS: atom_id res chain seq x y z
N MET A 1 -24.87 -26.54 19.72
CA MET A 1 -24.31 -27.37 18.63
C MET A 1 -24.61 -26.67 17.32
N PHE A 2 -23.62 -26.11 16.63
CA PHE A 2 -23.88 -25.42 15.36
C PHE A 2 -24.24 -26.46 14.29
N VAL A 3 -25.41 -26.31 13.67
CA VAL A 3 -25.83 -27.15 12.55
C VAL A 3 -24.92 -26.83 11.37
N LYS A 4 -24.30 -27.85 10.78
CA LYS A 4 -23.44 -27.67 9.61
C LYS A 4 -24.30 -27.50 8.37
N ASN A 5 -24.10 -26.41 7.63
CA ASN A 5 -24.87 -26.08 6.42
C ASN A 5 -23.98 -25.78 5.19
N LEU A 6 -22.67 -25.94 5.35
CA LEU A 6 -21.66 -25.67 4.33
C LEU A 6 -20.95 -26.97 3.87
N GLY A 7 -20.95 -27.20 2.56
CA GLY A 7 -20.20 -28.26 1.90
C GLY A 7 -18.68 -28.03 1.96
N THR A 8 -17.89 -29.06 1.63
CA THR A 8 -16.43 -28.93 1.70
C THR A 8 -15.90 -27.98 0.63
N LEU A 9 -16.45 -28.03 -0.59
CA LEU A 9 -16.06 -27.14 -1.68
C LEU A 9 -16.30 -25.66 -1.35
N ASP A 10 -17.48 -25.31 -0.79
CA ASP A 10 -17.80 -23.92 -0.42
C ASP A 10 -16.85 -23.38 0.65
N ARG A 11 -16.51 -24.21 1.66
CA ARG A 11 -15.53 -23.86 2.70
C ARG A 11 -14.15 -23.58 2.10
N LEU A 12 -13.73 -24.38 1.12
CA LEU A 12 -12.46 -24.17 0.43
C LEU A 12 -12.48 -22.83 -0.33
N PHE A 13 -13.49 -22.56 -1.14
CA PHE A 13 -13.61 -21.26 -1.85
C PHE A 13 -13.58 -20.06 -0.92
N ARG A 14 -14.22 -20.14 0.26
CA ARG A 14 -14.16 -19.07 1.27
C ARG A 14 -12.75 -18.83 1.81
N VAL A 15 -11.91 -19.85 1.91
CA VAL A 15 -10.49 -19.68 2.28
C VAL A 15 -9.75 -18.88 1.21
N ILE A 16 -9.88 -19.25 -0.07
CA ILE A 16 -9.26 -18.48 -1.17
C ILE A 16 -9.78 -17.04 -1.19
N LEU A 17 -11.09 -16.84 -1.04
CA LEU A 17 -11.66 -15.49 -1.03
C LEU A 17 -11.13 -14.66 0.15
N ALA A 18 -11.04 -15.25 1.34
CA ALA A 18 -10.45 -14.60 2.51
C ALA A 18 -8.98 -14.22 2.26
N GLU A 19 -8.22 -15.09 1.62
CA GLU A 19 -6.83 -14.87 1.27
C GLU A 19 -6.64 -13.71 0.28
N ILE A 20 -7.47 -13.66 -0.76
CA ILE A 20 -7.50 -12.55 -1.72
C ILE A 20 -7.85 -11.23 -1.00
N CYS A 21 -8.89 -11.24 -0.15
CA CYS A 21 -9.27 -10.06 0.64
C CYS A 21 -8.12 -9.60 1.54
N LEU A 22 -7.39 -10.52 2.17
CA LEU A 22 -6.26 -10.22 3.04
C LEU A 22 -5.11 -9.57 2.26
N ILE A 23 -4.74 -10.13 1.10
CA ILE A 23 -3.67 -9.59 0.25
C ILE A 23 -4.04 -8.18 -0.22
N ILE A 24 -5.27 -7.98 -0.71
CA ILE A 24 -5.75 -6.67 -1.17
C ILE A 24 -5.75 -5.67 -0.01
N ALA A 25 -6.30 -6.03 1.15
CA ALA A 25 -6.35 -5.16 2.32
C ALA A 25 -4.96 -4.72 2.76
N PHE A 26 -4.01 -5.65 2.78
CA PHE A 26 -2.69 -5.37 3.34
C PHE A 26 -1.82 -4.52 2.38
N PHE A 27 -1.85 -4.84 1.07
CA PHE A 27 -0.90 -4.30 0.11
C PHE A 27 -1.44 -3.22 -0.82
N TRP A 28 -2.74 -3.13 -1.08
CA TRP A 28 -3.26 -2.35 -2.21
C TRP A 28 -4.22 -1.23 -1.83
N VAL A 29 -4.67 -1.21 -0.58
CA VAL A 29 -5.84 -0.43 -0.18
C VAL A 29 -5.50 0.61 0.90
N ALA A 30 -6.15 1.77 0.79
CA ALA A 30 -6.05 2.86 1.76
C ALA A 30 -6.52 2.43 3.16
N VAL A 31 -5.96 3.05 4.20
CA VAL A 31 -6.18 2.68 5.61
C VAL A 31 -7.67 2.52 5.96
N ASP A 32 -8.53 3.40 5.45
CA ASP A 32 -9.97 3.39 5.73
C ASP A 32 -10.68 2.11 5.26
N TRP A 33 -10.22 1.52 4.17
CA TRP A 33 -10.78 0.29 3.60
C TRP A 33 -10.10 -0.98 4.12
N GLN A 34 -8.98 -0.86 4.85
CA GLN A 34 -8.28 -2.02 5.43
C GLN A 34 -9.16 -2.71 6.49
N ILE A 35 -9.79 -1.94 7.39
CA ILE A 35 -10.60 -2.49 8.49
C ILE A 35 -11.79 -3.31 7.97
N PRO A 36 -12.64 -2.80 7.05
CA PRO A 36 -13.73 -3.59 6.47
C PRO A 36 -13.26 -4.89 5.80
N LEU A 37 -12.16 -4.84 5.04
CA LEU A 37 -11.63 -6.03 4.37
C LEU A 37 -11.08 -7.07 5.36
N TYR A 38 -10.43 -6.64 6.44
CA TYR A 38 -10.00 -7.56 7.50
C TYR A 38 -11.20 -8.20 8.21
N LEU A 39 -12.28 -7.44 8.45
CA LEU A 39 -13.52 -8.00 9.01
C LEU A 39 -14.16 -9.04 8.07
N ILE A 40 -14.24 -8.74 6.77
CA ILE A 40 -14.72 -9.69 5.76
C ILE A 40 -13.87 -10.97 5.78
N THR A 41 -12.55 -10.82 5.79
CA THR A 41 -11.60 -11.93 5.88
C THR A 41 -11.87 -12.79 7.11
N LEU A 42 -12.01 -12.17 8.29
CA LEU A 42 -12.29 -12.87 9.54
C LEU A 42 -13.63 -13.62 9.52
N VAL A 43 -14.68 -13.00 8.98
CA VAL A 43 -16.01 -13.62 8.84
C VAL A 43 -15.95 -14.82 7.89
N LEU A 44 -15.27 -14.70 6.74
CA LEU A 44 -15.10 -15.79 5.78
C LEU A 44 -14.34 -16.97 6.39
N LEU A 45 -13.25 -16.71 7.10
CA LEU A 45 -12.47 -17.74 7.79
C LEU A 45 -13.28 -18.41 8.91
N PHE A 46 -14.05 -17.63 9.68
CA PHE A 46 -14.91 -18.18 10.73
C PHE A 46 -15.98 -19.13 10.15
N GLN A 47 -16.63 -18.73 9.05
CA GLN A 47 -17.62 -19.56 8.35
C GLN A 47 -16.97 -20.80 7.74
N ALA A 48 -15.77 -20.65 7.16
CA ALA A 48 -14.99 -21.76 6.65
C ALA A 48 -14.51 -22.71 7.76
N ALA A 49 -14.24 -22.26 8.99
CA ALA A 49 -13.81 -23.10 10.10
C ALA A 49 -14.97 -23.85 10.76
N THR A 50 -16.06 -23.15 11.06
CA THR A 50 -17.24 -23.72 11.74
C THR A 50 -18.09 -24.60 10.82
N GLY A 51 -18.06 -24.35 9.51
CA GLY A 51 -18.95 -24.99 8.55
C GLY A 51 -20.42 -24.57 8.75
N ASN A 52 -20.63 -23.42 9.39
CA ASN A 52 -21.94 -22.82 9.60
C ASN A 52 -21.99 -21.37 9.08
N CYS A 53 -22.83 -21.11 8.08
CA CYS A 53 -23.15 -19.77 7.58
C CYS A 53 -24.48 -19.31 8.20
N GLY A 54 -24.45 -18.25 9.01
CA GLY A 54 -25.66 -17.70 9.63
C GLY A 54 -26.70 -17.23 8.59
N LEU A 55 -26.25 -16.71 7.45
CA LEU A 55 -27.12 -16.27 6.35
C LEU A 55 -27.86 -17.46 5.71
N TYR A 56 -27.17 -18.59 5.54
CA TYR A 56 -27.79 -19.79 4.98
C TYR A 56 -28.81 -20.39 5.93
N ASN A 57 -28.60 -20.30 7.25
CA ASN A 57 -29.61 -20.70 8.23
C ASN A 57 -30.86 -19.80 8.20
N LEU A 58 -30.68 -18.49 7.99
CA LEU A 58 -31.80 -17.55 7.89
C LEU A 58 -32.63 -17.77 6.60
N LEU A 59 -31.95 -18.09 5.49
CA LEU A 59 -32.57 -18.34 4.18
C LEU A 59 -33.01 -19.79 3.96
N GLY A 60 -32.74 -20.69 4.91
CA GLY A 60 -33.04 -22.13 4.79
C GLY A 60 -32.21 -22.85 3.73
N TRP A 61 -31.10 -22.27 3.26
CA TRP A 61 -30.24 -22.86 2.24
C TRP A 61 -29.20 -23.80 2.85
N ASN A 62 -28.88 -24.87 2.12
CA ASN A 62 -27.88 -25.84 2.55
C ASN A 62 -27.00 -26.22 1.36
N SER A 63 -25.70 -25.96 1.46
CA SER A 63 -24.71 -26.34 0.45
C SER A 63 -24.00 -27.64 0.82
N CYS A 64 -24.52 -28.38 1.82
CA CYS A 64 -24.02 -29.70 2.11
C CYS A 64 -24.18 -30.61 0.89
N GLU A 65 -23.07 -31.20 0.45
CA GLU A 65 -23.07 -32.20 -0.62
C GLU A 65 -23.93 -33.40 -0.19
N THR A 66 -24.91 -33.76 -1.01
CA THR A 66 -25.74 -34.96 -0.83
C THR A 66 -24.94 -36.26 -1.01
N ILE A 67 -23.76 -36.17 -1.65
CA ILE A 67 -22.80 -37.26 -1.82
C ILE A 67 -21.48 -36.84 -1.18
N LYS A 68 -21.05 -37.50 -0.10
CA LYS A 68 -19.74 -37.26 0.52
C LYS A 68 -18.62 -37.70 -0.43
N ARG A 69 -18.11 -36.80 -1.30
CA ARG A 69 -16.86 -37.04 -2.03
C ARG A 69 -15.69 -36.95 -1.05
N LYS A 70 -15.21 -38.10 -0.57
CA LYS A 70 -13.96 -38.20 0.20
C LYS A 70 -12.76 -38.21 -0.76
N ASP A 71 -12.68 -37.21 -1.64
CA ASP A 71 -11.56 -37.08 -2.55
C ASP A 71 -10.42 -36.34 -1.85
N LYS A 72 -9.48 -37.13 -1.28
CA LYS A 72 -8.29 -36.59 -0.60
C LYS A 72 -7.39 -35.81 -1.57
N ASN A 73 -7.37 -36.18 -2.84
CA ASN A 73 -6.52 -35.54 -3.84
C ASN A 73 -7.04 -34.14 -4.16
N LEU A 74 -8.36 -33.96 -4.22
CA LEU A 74 -8.96 -32.64 -4.43
C LEU A 74 -8.66 -31.67 -3.27
N LYS A 75 -8.76 -32.15 -2.03
CA LYS A 75 -8.41 -31.31 -0.85
C LYS A 75 -6.93 -30.95 -0.84
N ALA A 76 -6.07 -31.91 -1.14
CA ALA A 76 -4.63 -31.66 -1.24
C ALA A 76 -4.31 -30.64 -2.33
N ALA A 77 -4.91 -30.78 -3.52
CA ALA A 77 -4.77 -29.83 -4.61
C ALA A 77 -5.19 -28.42 -4.20
N PHE A 78 -6.31 -28.28 -3.50
CA PHE A 78 -6.77 -26.97 -3.03
C PHE A 78 -5.81 -26.32 -2.02
N VAL A 79 -5.28 -27.11 -1.07
CA VAL A 79 -4.29 -26.61 -0.12
C VAL A 79 -3.02 -26.15 -0.84
N VAL A 80 -2.56 -26.89 -1.85
CA VAL A 80 -1.42 -26.50 -2.68
C VAL A 80 -1.70 -25.18 -3.41
N VAL A 81 -2.89 -25.03 -4.00
CA VAL A 81 -3.29 -23.79 -4.68
C VAL A 81 -3.34 -22.61 -3.71
N ALA A 82 -3.92 -22.78 -2.52
CA ALA A 82 -3.97 -21.72 -1.51
C ALA A 82 -2.56 -21.32 -1.05
N LEU A 83 -1.68 -22.29 -0.74
CA LEU A 83 -0.29 -21.98 -0.37
C LEU A 83 0.47 -21.27 -1.49
N PHE A 84 0.24 -21.68 -2.74
CA PHE A 84 0.83 -21.01 -3.89
C PHE A 84 0.31 -19.58 -4.05
N LEU A 85 -1.00 -19.37 -3.91
CA LEU A 85 -1.61 -18.04 -3.96
C LEU A 85 -1.07 -17.13 -2.86
N ALA A 86 -0.82 -17.66 -1.66
CA ALA A 86 -0.26 -16.89 -0.54
C ALA A 86 1.15 -16.43 -0.87
N ALA A 87 2.00 -17.38 -1.26
CA ALA A 87 3.40 -17.11 -1.54
C ALA A 87 3.57 -16.17 -2.75
N ALA A 88 2.91 -16.51 -3.87
CA ALA A 88 3.00 -15.74 -5.11
C ALA A 88 2.32 -14.37 -4.96
N GLY A 89 1.16 -14.31 -4.30
CA GLY A 89 0.41 -13.08 -4.09
C GLY A 89 1.13 -12.09 -3.19
N VAL A 90 1.75 -12.57 -2.10
CA VAL A 90 2.60 -11.72 -1.23
C VAL A 90 3.81 -11.23 -2.00
N TYR A 91 4.56 -12.11 -2.66
CA TYR A 91 5.77 -11.74 -3.40
C TYR A 91 5.47 -10.73 -4.50
N ALA A 92 4.47 -11.00 -5.34
CA ALA A 92 4.06 -10.11 -6.42
C ALA A 92 3.57 -8.76 -5.90
N SER A 93 2.80 -8.74 -4.80
CA SER A 93 2.30 -7.49 -4.22
C SER A 93 3.43 -6.63 -3.65
N ILE A 94 4.43 -7.23 -2.98
CA ILE A 94 5.61 -6.48 -2.51
C ILE A 94 6.35 -5.86 -3.69
N ALA A 95 6.65 -6.66 -4.72
CA ALA A 95 7.40 -6.18 -5.88
C ALA A 95 6.67 -5.05 -6.62
N LEU A 96 5.36 -5.21 -6.90
CA LEU A 96 4.58 -4.22 -7.63
C LEU A 96 4.43 -2.91 -6.88
N THR A 97 4.11 -2.98 -5.58
CA THR A 97 3.89 -1.78 -4.75
C THR A 97 5.20 -1.02 -4.49
N THR A 98 6.31 -1.74 -4.36
CA THR A 98 7.66 -1.16 -4.25
C THR A 98 8.08 -0.48 -5.54
N ASN A 99 7.89 -1.12 -6.69
CA ASN A 99 8.21 -0.51 -7.99
C ASN A 99 7.40 0.76 -8.24
N ALA A 100 6.09 0.72 -7.93
CA ALA A 100 5.23 1.90 -8.03
C ALA A 100 5.70 3.03 -7.10
N PHE A 101 6.12 2.70 -5.87
CA PHE A 101 6.69 3.68 -4.94
C PHE A 101 7.96 4.35 -5.48
N HIS A 102 8.91 3.57 -6.00
CA HIS A 102 10.13 4.13 -6.58
C HIS A 102 9.86 4.92 -7.86
N GLU A 103 8.88 4.54 -8.68
CA GLU A 103 8.47 5.34 -9.83
C GLU A 103 7.91 6.70 -9.41
N ASP A 104 6.98 6.72 -8.45
CA ASP A 104 6.42 7.98 -7.95
C ASP A 104 7.47 8.83 -7.24
N LEU A 105 8.41 8.21 -6.52
CA LEU A 105 9.51 8.92 -5.88
C LEU A 105 10.48 9.53 -6.90
N ARG A 106 10.77 8.84 -8.00
CA ARG A 106 11.60 9.39 -9.10
C ARG A 106 10.97 10.64 -9.72
N ARG A 107 9.64 10.69 -9.82
CA ARG A 107 8.91 11.88 -10.31
C ARG A 107 9.03 13.08 -9.35
N VAL A 108 9.31 12.84 -8.07
CA VAL A 108 9.64 13.89 -7.09
C VAL A 108 11.11 14.28 -7.18
N ASP A 109 11.99 13.29 -7.30
CA ASP A 109 13.45 13.46 -7.27
C ASP A 109 13.97 14.30 -8.44
N GLU A 110 13.38 14.16 -9.63
CA GLU A 110 13.79 14.95 -10.81
C GLU A 110 13.62 16.47 -10.60
N PRO A 111 12.42 17.02 -10.33
CA PRO A 111 12.29 18.46 -10.07
C PRO A 111 12.99 18.89 -8.78
N TYR A 112 13.12 18.00 -7.79
CA TYR A 112 13.88 18.27 -6.56
C TYR A 112 15.36 18.55 -6.84
N SER A 113 16.02 17.62 -7.52
CA SER A 113 17.46 17.72 -7.84
C SER A 113 17.75 18.91 -8.75
N LEU A 114 16.86 19.20 -9.71
CA LEU A 114 16.97 20.39 -10.56
C LEU A 114 16.80 21.69 -9.75
N ALA A 115 15.80 21.78 -8.88
CA ALA A 115 15.61 22.95 -8.01
C ALA A 115 16.82 23.16 -7.08
N LEU A 116 17.36 22.09 -6.51
CA LEU A 116 18.56 22.16 -5.67
C LEU A 116 19.79 22.65 -6.45
N ASN A 117 19.98 22.16 -7.67
CA ASN A 117 21.10 22.58 -8.52
C ASN A 117 20.98 24.04 -8.98
N TYR A 118 19.84 24.45 -9.55
CA TYR A 118 19.64 25.82 -10.03
C TYR A 118 19.72 26.85 -8.90
N SER A 119 19.23 26.50 -7.70
CA SER A 119 19.34 27.39 -6.54
C SER A 119 20.79 27.59 -6.10
N GLY A 120 21.65 26.57 -6.23
CA GLY A 120 23.09 26.68 -6.01
C GLY A 120 23.82 27.48 -7.09
N GLN A 121 23.32 27.47 -8.32
CA GLN A 121 23.88 28.23 -9.45
C GLN A 121 23.44 29.71 -9.47
N GLY A 122 22.47 30.10 -8.65
CA GLY A 122 21.95 31.46 -8.63
C GLY A 122 20.88 31.75 -9.70
N ASP A 123 20.34 30.72 -10.37
CA ASP A 123 19.29 30.90 -11.39
C ASP A 123 17.89 30.92 -10.75
N LEU A 124 17.38 32.13 -10.50
CA LEU A 124 16.08 32.32 -9.85
C LEU A 124 14.90 31.81 -10.68
N ASN A 125 14.93 31.99 -12.00
CA ASN A 125 13.80 31.65 -12.86
C ASN A 125 13.70 30.13 -13.04
N ALA A 126 14.84 29.48 -13.30
CA ALA A 126 14.89 28.02 -13.38
C ALA A 126 14.53 27.37 -12.03
N THR A 127 15.03 27.93 -10.91
CA THR A 127 14.67 27.43 -9.57
C THR A 127 13.18 27.53 -9.30
N ARG A 128 12.54 28.67 -9.61
CA ARG A 128 11.09 28.85 -9.40
C ARG A 128 10.25 27.89 -10.24
N LEU A 129 10.66 27.65 -11.49
CA LEU A 129 9.99 26.71 -12.37
C LEU A 129 10.02 25.30 -11.76
N GLN A 130 11.21 24.81 -11.39
CA GLN A 130 11.39 23.49 -10.83
C GLN A 130 10.76 23.34 -9.44
N GLN A 131 10.77 24.40 -8.63
CA GLN A 131 10.06 24.43 -7.35
C GLN A 131 8.55 24.23 -7.53
N ALA A 132 7.94 24.84 -8.55
CA ALA A 132 6.51 24.69 -8.80
C ALA A 132 6.16 23.24 -9.20
N ASP A 133 7.01 22.60 -10.01
CA ASP A 133 6.83 21.20 -10.40
C ASP A 133 7.11 20.23 -9.26
N LEU A 134 8.12 20.52 -8.42
CA LEU A 134 8.40 19.79 -7.18
C LEU A 134 7.19 19.81 -6.23
N MET A 135 6.59 20.98 -6.00
CA MET A 135 5.41 21.09 -5.13
C MET A 135 4.23 20.26 -5.64
N LYS A 136 4.01 20.21 -6.96
CA LYS A 136 2.95 19.38 -7.56
C LYS A 136 3.26 17.88 -7.43
N ALA A 137 4.49 17.48 -7.78
CA ALA A 137 4.91 16.09 -7.73
C ALA A 137 4.89 15.57 -6.30
N PHE A 138 5.49 16.31 -5.36
CA PHE A 138 5.51 15.95 -3.95
C PHE A 138 4.13 16.02 -3.31
N GLY A 139 3.30 17.00 -3.66
CA GLY A 139 1.91 17.06 -3.19
C GLY A 139 1.10 15.83 -3.61
N SER A 140 1.27 15.38 -4.85
CA SER A 140 0.62 14.16 -5.36
C SER A 140 1.15 12.90 -4.67
N PHE A 141 2.47 12.82 -4.47
CA PHE A 141 3.13 11.76 -3.71
C PHE A 141 2.60 11.69 -2.27
N GLN A 142 2.62 12.82 -1.56
CA GLN A 142 2.16 12.93 -0.18
C GLN A 142 0.67 12.58 -0.05
N ASN A 143 -0.18 13.05 -0.97
CA ASN A 143 -1.61 12.72 -0.94
C ASN A 143 -1.84 11.21 -1.07
N LYS A 144 -1.19 10.56 -2.05
CA LYS A 144 -1.28 9.11 -2.23
C LYS A 144 -0.77 8.35 -1.00
N TYR A 145 0.43 8.69 -0.54
CA TYR A 145 1.12 7.91 0.49
C TYR A 145 0.73 8.25 1.94
N SER A 146 -0.07 9.29 2.15
CA SER A 146 -0.74 9.57 3.43
C SER A 146 -1.93 8.66 3.69
N GLN A 147 -2.62 8.23 2.64
CA GLN A 147 -3.78 7.34 2.72
C GLN A 147 -3.39 5.86 2.57
N TYR A 148 -2.31 5.60 1.84
CA TYR A 148 -1.86 4.26 1.47
C TYR A 148 -0.35 4.12 1.70
N GLN A 149 0.09 3.14 2.48
CA GLN A 149 1.52 2.91 2.73
C GLN A 149 1.93 1.53 2.23
N PRO A 150 2.82 1.43 1.21
CA PRO A 150 3.36 0.16 0.77
C PRO A 150 4.20 -0.47 1.88
N PHE A 151 4.34 -1.80 1.85
CA PHE A 151 5.02 -2.56 2.90
C PHE A 151 6.42 -2.04 3.26
N ILE A 152 7.15 -1.60 2.23
CA ILE A 152 8.51 -1.07 2.31
C ILE A 152 8.66 0.17 3.19
N VAL A 153 7.63 1.01 3.29
CA VAL A 153 7.62 2.19 4.18
C VAL A 153 6.75 1.99 5.42
N LYS A 154 5.73 1.12 5.34
CA LYS A 154 4.84 0.80 6.47
C LYS A 154 5.62 0.19 7.66
N SER A 155 6.69 -0.55 7.38
CA SER A 155 7.59 -1.11 8.41
C SER A 155 8.51 -0.08 9.06
N ASN A 156 8.77 1.05 8.38
CA ASN A 156 9.62 2.13 8.85
C ASN A 156 8.76 3.16 9.59
N GLY A 157 8.69 3.07 10.92
CA GLY A 157 7.85 3.92 11.78
C GLY A 157 8.04 5.44 11.68
N ASN A 158 9.03 5.91 10.90
CA ASN A 158 9.32 7.32 10.70
C ASN A 158 8.71 7.90 9.40
N PHE A 159 8.13 7.10 8.51
CA PHE A 159 7.71 7.58 7.17
C PHE A 159 6.79 8.81 7.22
N THR A 160 5.78 8.82 8.10
CA THR A 160 4.89 9.98 8.27
C THR A 160 5.62 11.22 8.81
N SER A 161 6.62 11.03 9.67
CA SER A 161 7.44 12.14 10.18
C SER A 161 8.35 12.69 9.09
N ASP A 162 9.08 11.79 8.42
CA ASP A 162 9.97 12.07 7.29
C ASP A 162 9.20 12.81 6.17
N MET A 163 7.95 12.39 5.89
CA MET A 163 7.06 13.04 4.93
C MET A 163 6.72 14.49 5.32
N ARG A 164 6.41 14.72 6.59
CA ARG A 164 6.11 16.06 7.12
C ARG A 164 7.32 16.97 7.07
N GLU A 165 8.48 16.45 7.44
CA GLU A 165 9.74 17.19 7.42
C GLU A 165 10.12 17.60 5.99
N THR A 166 10.00 16.67 5.04
CA THR A 166 10.22 16.94 3.61
C THR A 166 9.23 17.99 3.08
N SER A 167 7.94 17.87 3.43
CA SER A 167 6.89 18.85 3.07
C SER A 167 7.20 20.24 3.61
N SER A 168 7.67 20.32 4.86
CA SER A 168 8.08 21.56 5.51
C SER A 168 9.28 22.18 4.80
N ALA A 169 10.32 21.40 4.50
CA ALA A 169 11.51 21.87 3.79
C ALA A 169 11.18 22.43 2.40
N ILE A 170 10.34 21.72 1.63
CA ILE A 170 9.89 22.16 0.30
C ILE A 170 9.07 23.45 0.41
N SER A 171 8.16 23.54 1.38
CA SER A 171 7.32 24.73 1.58
C SER A 171 8.16 25.94 2.01
N SER A 172 9.08 25.77 2.97
CA SER A 172 10.00 26.82 3.40
C SER A 172 10.94 27.29 2.29
N SER A 173 11.41 26.39 1.42
CA SER A 173 12.14 26.77 0.21
C SER A 173 11.31 27.69 -0.70
N SER A 174 10.04 27.35 -0.93
CA SER A 174 9.12 28.16 -1.72
C SER A 174 8.93 29.58 -1.13
N GLU A 175 8.81 29.69 0.20
CA GLU A 175 8.75 30.98 0.88
C GLU A 175 10.02 31.82 0.70
N CYS A 176 11.21 31.20 0.76
CA CYS A 176 12.47 31.87 0.46
C CYS A 176 12.48 32.40 -0.99
N LEU A 177 11.97 31.62 -1.95
CA LEU A 177 11.92 31.99 -3.37
C LEU A 177 10.95 33.15 -3.64
N ASN A 178 9.84 33.25 -2.89
CA ASN A 178 8.95 34.40 -2.95
C ASN A 178 9.63 35.70 -2.51
N ARG A 179 10.63 35.59 -1.62
CA ARG A 179 11.50 36.70 -1.21
C ARG A 179 12.74 36.86 -2.11
N SER A 180 12.82 36.12 -3.21
CA SER A 180 13.97 36.06 -4.12
C SER A 180 15.30 35.69 -3.42
N ASN A 181 15.24 34.96 -2.31
CA ASN A 181 16.43 34.54 -1.55
C ASN A 181 16.82 33.09 -1.90
N LEU A 182 17.72 32.93 -2.88
CA LEU A 182 18.16 31.61 -3.34
C LEU A 182 19.01 30.85 -2.33
N ALA A 183 19.87 31.53 -1.58
CA ALA A 183 20.70 30.88 -0.56
C ALA A 183 19.85 30.26 0.56
N CYS A 184 18.76 30.93 0.94
CA CYS A 184 17.74 30.41 1.86
C CYS A 184 17.04 29.19 1.24
N ALA A 185 16.54 29.32 0.01
CA ALA A 185 15.83 28.24 -0.67
C ALA A 185 16.68 26.96 -0.80
N HIS A 186 17.92 27.11 -1.25
CA HIS A 186 18.89 26.03 -1.37
C HIS A 186 19.13 25.31 -0.03
N ARG A 187 19.34 26.08 1.05
CA ARG A 187 19.55 25.53 2.39
C ARG A 187 18.35 24.77 2.91
N GLU A 188 17.13 25.23 2.63
CA GLU A 188 15.91 24.53 3.02
C GLU A 188 15.77 23.21 2.24
N LEU A 189 16.03 23.20 0.93
CA LEU A 189 15.99 21.97 0.12
C LEU A 189 17.01 20.92 0.58
N LEU A 190 18.21 21.33 1.03
CA LEU A 190 19.22 20.40 1.57
C LEU A 190 18.72 19.60 2.78
N LYS A 191 17.76 20.13 3.56
CA LYS A 191 17.20 19.41 4.71
C LYS A 191 16.39 18.18 4.29
N ALA A 192 15.78 18.21 3.10
CA ALA A 192 15.00 17.10 2.55
C ALA A 192 15.87 16.01 1.90
N GLU A 193 17.11 16.33 1.53
CA GLU A 193 18.00 15.42 0.80
C GLU A 193 18.21 14.06 1.48
N PRO A 194 18.62 13.99 2.77
CA PRO A 194 18.88 12.70 3.41
C PRO A 194 17.61 11.84 3.51
N ILE A 195 16.43 12.46 3.57
CA ILE A 195 15.15 11.77 3.64
C ILE A 195 14.81 11.14 2.28
N LEU A 196 14.93 11.92 1.21
CA LEU A 196 14.67 11.43 -0.16
C LEU A 196 15.65 10.32 -0.55
N GLN A 197 16.94 10.49 -0.23
CA GLN A 197 17.97 9.46 -0.46
C GLN A 197 17.67 8.18 0.31
N LYS A 198 17.27 8.30 1.59
CA LYS A 198 16.84 7.16 2.40
C LYS A 198 15.69 6.41 1.74
N TRP A 199 14.67 7.10 1.22
CA TRP A 199 13.55 6.45 0.54
C TRP A 199 13.93 5.80 -0.80
N MET A 200 14.90 6.36 -1.53
CA MET A 200 15.41 5.75 -2.75
C MET A 200 16.19 4.45 -2.49
N GLN A 201 16.77 4.29 -1.31
CA GLN A 201 17.60 3.14 -0.96
C GLN A 201 16.85 1.97 -0.31
N VAL A 202 15.56 2.13 -0.01
CA VAL A 202 14.78 1.04 0.59
C VAL A 202 14.59 -0.09 -0.42
N LYS A 203 14.61 -1.34 0.06
CA LYS A 203 14.44 -2.56 -0.74
C LYS A 203 13.23 -3.37 -0.28
#